data_AF-A0A6P2D3S3-F1
#
_entry.id   AF-A0A6P2D3S3-F1
#
_cell.length_a   1.000
_cell.length_b   1.000
_cell.length_c   1.000
_cell.angle_alpha   90.00
_cell.angle_beta   90.00
_cell.angle_gamma   90.00
#
_symmetry.space_group_name_H-M   'P 1'
#
loop_
_entity.id
_entity.type
_entity.pdbx_description
1 polymer ?
#
loop_
_entity_poly.entity_id
_entity_poly.type
_entity_poly.pdbx_seq_one_letter_code
_entity_poly.pdbx_strand_id
1 'polypeptide(L)'
;MNGLTSSQFKPLRDYLHRVPGHRRGSRCHLSTGIRWITKGLKNTTGEVVKLRAIRFGTRWMTSDVWFEEFLAAFIPADISPSSEQAPLTPTQRKGAAAAASAELNTLLNTSSK
;
A
#
# COMPACT_ATOMS: atom_id res chain seq x y z
N MET A 1 -10.86 17.59 -0.17
CA MET A 1 -9.72 17.30 -1.08
C MET A 1 -8.49 17.96 -0.48
N ASN A 2 -7.61 17.19 0.16
CA ASN A 2 -6.37 17.74 0.73
C ASN A 2 -5.44 18.13 -0.43
N GLY A 3 -5.20 19.43 -0.61
CA GLY A 3 -4.33 19.95 -1.66
C GLY A 3 -2.88 19.54 -1.41
N LEU A 4 -2.27 18.87 -2.38
CA LEU A 4 -0.83 18.60 -2.35
C LEU A 4 -0.08 19.93 -2.47
N THR A 5 0.87 20.17 -1.56
CA THR A 5 1.77 21.34 -1.65
C THR A 5 2.97 21.01 -2.55
N SER A 6 3.58 22.02 -3.18
CA SER A 6 4.72 21.82 -4.10
C SER A 6 5.89 21.05 -3.49
N SER A 7 6.03 21.05 -2.15
CA SER A 7 7.09 20.33 -1.42
C SER A 7 6.98 18.80 -1.51
N GLN A 8 5.82 18.28 -1.95
CA GLN A 8 5.51 16.85 -1.92
C GLN A 8 5.80 16.13 -3.24
N PHE A 9 6.19 16.86 -4.30
CA PHE A 9 6.49 16.27 -5.59
C PHE A 9 7.96 15.88 -5.73
N LYS A 10 8.22 14.61 -6.06
CA LYS A 10 9.55 14.10 -6.38
C LYS A 10 9.62 13.61 -7.83
N PRO A 11 10.82 13.61 -8.46
CA PRO A 11 10.98 13.10 -9.82
C PRO A 11 10.52 11.65 -9.96
N LEU A 12 9.83 11.30 -11.05
CA LEU A 12 9.34 9.93 -11.28
C LEU A 12 10.41 8.84 -11.10
N ARG A 13 11.65 9.11 -11.52
CA ARG A 13 12.78 8.16 -11.39
C ARG A 13 13.03 7.73 -9.94
N ASP A 14 12.72 8.60 -8.98
CA ASP A 14 12.94 8.38 -7.55
C ASP A 14 11.88 7.43 -6.96
N TYR A 15 10.86 7.03 -7.72
CA TYR A 15 9.87 6.03 -7.31
C TYR A 15 10.13 4.65 -7.92
N LEU A 16 10.74 4.60 -9.11
CA LEU A 16 10.86 3.38 -9.89
C LEU A 16 11.82 2.34 -9.29
N HIS A 17 12.69 2.73 -8.36
CA HIS A 17 13.52 1.78 -7.63
C HIS A 17 12.72 0.93 -6.62
N ARG A 18 11.51 1.38 -6.24
CA ARG A 18 10.59 0.63 -5.37
C ARG A 18 9.91 -0.52 -6.10
N VAL A 19 9.95 -0.52 -7.44
CA VAL A 19 9.29 -1.52 -8.28
C VAL A 19 10.34 -2.38 -8.99
N PRO A 20 10.27 -3.72 -8.86
CA PRO A 20 11.18 -4.60 -9.58
C PRO A 20 11.00 -4.46 -11.09
N GLY A 21 12.09 -4.60 -11.83
CA GLY A 21 12.04 -4.73 -13.29
C GLY A 21 11.68 -6.16 -13.72
N HIS A 22 11.37 -6.33 -15.01
CA HIS A 22 10.95 -7.63 -15.57
C HIS A 22 12.06 -8.70 -15.49
N ARG A 23 13.34 -8.31 -15.62
CA ARG A 23 14.47 -9.23 -15.50
C ARG A 23 14.90 -9.33 -14.04
N ARG A 24 15.37 -10.51 -13.63
CA ARG A 24 15.91 -10.73 -12.27
C ARG A 24 17.00 -9.70 -11.96
N GLY A 25 16.88 -9.02 -10.81
CA GLY A 25 17.83 -8.00 -10.36
C GLY A 25 17.77 -6.67 -11.13
N SER A 26 16.85 -6.52 -12.09
CA SER A 26 16.67 -5.26 -12.81
C SER A 26 15.71 -4.32 -12.08
N ARG A 27 15.85 -3.02 -12.36
CA ARG A 27 14.95 -1.96 -11.87
C ARG A 27 13.91 -1.63 -12.93
N CYS A 28 12.76 -1.10 -12.51
CA CYS A 28 11.78 -0.58 -13.45
C CYS A 28 12.37 0.60 -14.26
N HIS A 29 12.32 0.51 -15.59
CA HIS A 29 12.88 1.54 -16.48
C HIS A 29 12.01 2.80 -16.51
N LEU A 30 12.62 3.97 -16.74
CA LEU A 30 11.91 5.26 -16.78
C LEU A 30 10.76 5.27 -17.81
N SER A 31 10.98 4.67 -18.98
CA SER A 31 9.95 4.54 -20.03
C SER A 31 8.69 3.81 -19.54
N THR A 32 8.82 2.88 -18.60
CA THR A 32 7.68 2.18 -18.00
C THR A 32 6.86 3.13 -17.13
N GLY A 33 7.51 3.92 -16.28
CA GLY A 33 6.83 4.96 -15.50
C GLY A 33 6.13 6.00 -16.39
N ILE A 34 6.76 6.43 -17.48
CA ILE A 34 6.14 7.35 -18.46
C ILE A 34 4.93 6.70 -19.13
N ARG A 35 4.98 5.40 -19.42
CA ARG A 35 3.84 4.64 -19.96
C ARG A 35 2.69 4.58 -18.94
N TRP A 36 2.96 4.39 -17.65
CA TRP A 36 1.91 4.42 -16.61
C TRP A 36 1.21 5.77 -16.52
N ILE A 37 1.94 6.88 -16.69
CA ILE A 37 1.35 8.22 -16.72
C ILE A 37 0.49 8.43 -17.97
N THR A 38 1.03 8.09 -19.14
CA THR A 38 0.41 8.46 -20.43
C THR A 38 -0.66 7.48 -20.91
N LYS A 39 -0.40 6.17 -20.75
CA LYS A 39 -1.26 5.08 -21.21
C LYS A 39 -1.96 4.35 -20.08
N GLY A 40 -1.32 4.28 -18.91
CA GLY A 40 -1.81 3.49 -17.78
C GLY A 40 -1.44 2.02 -17.86
N LEU A 41 -1.95 1.25 -16.91
CA LEU A 41 -1.79 -0.19 -16.79
C LEU A 41 -3.15 -0.80 -16.40
N LYS A 42 -3.47 -1.97 -16.94
CA LYS A 42 -4.71 -2.69 -16.61
C LYS A 42 -4.58 -3.37 -15.25
N ASN A 43 -5.54 -3.15 -14.36
CA ASN A 43 -5.62 -3.87 -13.08
C ASN A 43 -6.29 -5.25 -13.27
N THR A 44 -6.51 -5.97 -12.16
CA THR A 44 -7.13 -7.30 -12.15
C THR A 44 -8.58 -7.32 -12.61
N THR A 45 -9.30 -6.19 -12.50
CA THR A 45 -10.67 -6.04 -13.01
C THR A 45 -10.71 -5.64 -14.49
N GLY A 46 -9.55 -5.40 -15.11
CA GLY A 46 -9.41 -5.00 -16.51
C GLY A 46 -9.48 -3.49 -16.76
N GLU A 47 -9.68 -2.69 -15.71
CA GLU A 47 -9.71 -1.23 -15.77
C GLU A 47 -8.31 -0.64 -15.96
N VAL A 48 -8.22 0.45 -16.74
CA VAL A 48 -6.95 1.14 -16.98
C VAL A 48 -6.71 2.18 -15.89
N VAL A 49 -5.74 1.90 -15.02
CA VAL A 49 -5.31 2.81 -13.97
C VAL A 49 -4.09 3.60 -14.47
N LYS A 50 -4.11 4.93 -14.29
CA LYS A 50 -2.99 5.82 -14.66
C LYS A 50 -2.31 6.36 -13.42
N LEU A 51 -0.98 6.45 -13.49
CA LEU A 51 -0.21 7.12 -12.45
C LEU A 51 -0.42 8.63 -12.56
N ARG A 52 -0.93 9.25 -11.48
CA ARG A 52 -1.05 10.71 -11.39
C ARG A 52 0.34 11.34 -11.34
N ALA A 53 0.55 12.37 -12.15
CA ALA A 53 1.80 13.09 -12.23
C ALA A 53 1.58 14.49 -12.80
N ILE A 54 2.49 15.39 -12.48
CA ILE A 54 2.60 16.72 -13.09
C ILE A 54 3.80 16.77 -14.02
N ARG A 55 3.69 17.60 -15.05
CA ARG A 55 4.81 17.94 -15.93
C ARG A 55 5.43 19.24 -15.43
N PHE A 56 6.70 19.20 -15.01
CA PHE A 56 7.46 20.38 -14.61
C PHE A 56 8.67 20.53 -15.54
N GLY A 57 8.54 21.41 -16.54
CA GLY A 57 9.49 21.53 -17.64
C GLY A 57 9.66 20.20 -18.39
N THR A 58 10.89 19.66 -18.38
CA THR A 58 11.23 18.40 -19.06
C THR A 58 11.07 17.16 -18.17
N ARG A 59 10.59 17.31 -16.94
CA ARG A 59 10.52 16.24 -15.93
C ARG A 59 9.08 15.87 -15.59
N TRP A 60 8.85 14.59 -15.36
CA TRP A 60 7.63 14.08 -14.74
C TRP A 60 7.85 14.00 -13.23
N MET A 61 6.88 14.53 -12.48
CA MET A 61 6.91 14.52 -11.02
C MET A 61 5.64 13.89 -10.49
N THR A 62 5.74 13.13 -9.41
CA THR A 62 4.61 12.51 -8.72
C THR A 62 4.82 12.66 -7.21
N SER A 63 3.84 12.26 -6.42
CA SER A 63 3.91 12.31 -4.95
C SER A 63 3.89 10.89 -4.39
N ASP A 64 4.32 10.74 -3.13
CA ASP A 64 4.23 9.45 -2.43
C ASP A 64 2.78 8.94 -2.39
N VAL A 65 1.81 9.81 -2.08
CA VAL A 65 0.37 9.49 -2.06
C VAL A 65 -0.12 8.97 -3.40
N TRP A 66 0.18 9.67 -4.50
CA TRP A 66 -0.28 9.26 -5.83
C TRP A 66 0.34 7.96 -6.31
N PHE A 67 1.60 7.71 -5.93
CA PHE A 67 2.29 6.48 -6.25
C PHE A 67 1.72 5.30 -5.46
N GLU A 68 1.43 5.49 -4.17
CA GLU A 68 0.79 4.48 -3.33
C GLU A 68 -0.63 4.16 -3.79
N GLU A 69 -1.46 5.16 -4.08
CA GLU A 69 -2.80 4.98 -4.68
C GLU A 69 -2.72 4.17 -5.98
N PHE A 70 -1.73 4.47 -6.83
CA PHE A 70 -1.52 3.74 -8.07
C PHE A 70 -1.18 2.28 -7.82
N LEU A 71 -0.27 1.98 -6.88
CA LEU A 71 0.09 0.59 -6.54
C LEU A 71 -1.06 -0.17 -5.88
N ALA A 72 -1.79 0.49 -4.99
CA ALA A 72 -2.93 -0.10 -4.28
C ALA A 72 -4.02 -0.58 -5.25
N ALA A 73 -4.19 0.09 -6.38
CA ALA A 73 -5.16 -0.30 -7.41
C ALA A 73 -4.87 -1.65 -8.10
N PHE A 74 -3.67 -2.23 -7.90
CA PHE A 74 -3.29 -3.55 -8.44
C PHE A 74 -3.31 -4.67 -7.39
N ILE A 75 -3.55 -4.35 -6.12
CA ILE A 75 -3.70 -5.34 -5.06
C ILE A 75 -5.08 -5.99 -5.22
N PRO A 76 -5.17 -7.32 -5.43
CA PRO A 76 -6.47 -7.99 -5.50
C PRO A 76 -7.24 -7.78 -4.20
N ALA A 77 -8.55 -7.52 -4.29
CA ALA A 77 -9.40 -7.31 -3.12
C ALA A 77 -9.30 -8.47 -2.11
N ASP A 78 -9.16 -9.70 -2.63
CA ASP A 78 -9.08 -10.94 -1.84
C ASP A 78 -7.75 -11.09 -1.07
N ILE A 79 -6.72 -10.32 -1.43
CA ILE A 79 -5.37 -10.35 -0.81
C ILE A 79 -5.14 -9.09 0.04
N SER A 80 -5.99 -8.08 -0.10
CA SER A 80 -5.93 -6.91 0.78
C SER A 80 -6.19 -7.40 2.21
N PRO A 81 -5.27 -7.17 3.18
CA PRO A 81 -5.55 -7.49 4.57
C PRO A 81 -6.78 -6.68 4.95
N SER A 82 -7.92 -7.35 5.13
CA SER A 82 -9.15 -6.71 5.59
C SER A 82 -8.85 -6.06 6.94
N SER A 83 -8.59 -4.75 6.92
CA SER A 83 -8.42 -3.96 8.13
C SER A 83 -9.77 -3.59 8.76
N GLU A 84 -10.89 -4.01 8.16
CA GLU A 84 -12.20 -3.95 8.80
C GLU A 84 -12.41 -5.21 9.65
N GLN A 85 -11.64 -5.32 10.73
CA GLN A 85 -12.21 -5.96 11.90
C GLN A 85 -13.37 -5.05 12.35
N ALA A 86 -14.60 -5.47 12.06
CA ALA A 86 -15.78 -4.83 12.61
C ALA A 86 -15.58 -4.65 14.13
N PRO A 87 -15.90 -3.48 14.71
CA PRO A 87 -15.69 -3.25 16.13
C PRO A 87 -16.36 -4.35 16.94
N LEU A 88 -15.58 -5.05 17.77
CA LEU A 88 -16.10 -6.12 18.63
C LEU A 88 -17.27 -5.59 19.45
N THR A 89 -18.37 -6.33 19.45
CA THR A 89 -19.50 -6.04 20.33
C THR A 89 -19.03 -6.05 21.80
N PRO A 90 -19.73 -5.34 22.71
CA PRO A 90 -19.35 -5.29 24.12
C PRO A 90 -19.16 -6.68 24.75
N THR A 91 -19.97 -7.66 24.34
CA THR A 91 -19.90 -9.05 24.80
C THR A 91 -18.65 -9.77 24.29
N GLN A 92 -18.33 -9.63 23.00
CA GLN A 92 -17.12 -10.23 22.42
C GLN A 92 -15.84 -9.65 23.03
N ARG A 93 -15.83 -8.35 23.36
CA ARG A 93 -14.71 -7.70 24.04
C ARG A 93 -14.45 -8.27 25.44
N LYS A 94 -15.52 -8.50 26.22
CA LYS A 94 -15.42 -9.13 27.55
C LYS A 94 -14.89 -10.56 27.46
N GLY A 95 -15.38 -11.34 26.49
CA GLY A 95 -14.91 -12.71 26.26
C GLY A 95 -13.43 -12.78 25.90
N ALA A 96 -12.98 -11.91 24.99
CA ALA A 96 -11.57 -11.83 24.59
C ALA A 96 -10.66 -11.45 25.77
N ALA A 97 -11.07 -10.49 26.61
CA ALA A 97 -10.31 -10.08 27.79
C ALA A 97 -10.20 -11.21 28.83
N ALA A 98 -11.29 -11.97 29.04
CA ALA A 98 -11.30 -13.11 29.95
C ALA A 98 -10.40 -14.26 29.45
N ALA A 99 -10.44 -14.56 28.15
CA ALA A 99 -9.60 -15.59 27.54
C ALA A 99 -8.11 -15.25 27.65
N ALA A 100 -7.73 -14.00 27.33
CA ALA A 100 -6.35 -13.53 27.45
C ALA A 100 -5.85 -13.58 28.91
N SER A 101 -6.72 -13.26 29.87
CA SER A 101 -6.38 -13.33 31.30
C SER A 101 -6.17 -14.79 31.75
N ALA A 102 -7.00 -15.71 31.28
CA ALA A 102 -6.85 -17.14 31.58
C ALA A 102 -5.54 -17.71 30.98
N GLU A 103 -5.22 -17.35 29.74
CA GLU A 103 -3.99 -17.76 29.07
C GLU A 103 -2.74 -17.25 29.79
N LEU A 104 -2.73 -15.97 30.20
CA LEU A 104 -1.65 -15.38 30.98
C LEU A 104 -1.44 -16.11 32.32
N ASN A 105 -2.52 -16.41 33.05
CA ASN A 105 -2.45 -17.14 34.31
C ASN A 105 -1.90 -18.56 34.12
N THR A 106 -2.22 -19.21 32.99
CA THR A 106 -1.72 -20.54 32.66
C THR A 106 -0.21 -20.51 32.42
N LEU A 107 0.27 -19.51 31.68
CA LEU A 107 1.70 -19.29 31.42
C LEU A 107 2.48 -18.98 32.69
N LEU A 108 1.96 -18.09 33.55
CA LEU A 108 2.61 -17.71 34.80
C LEU A 108 2.70 -18.86 35.81
N ASN A 109 1.66 -19.71 35.89
CA ASN A 109 1.68 -20.87 36.77
C ASN A 109 2.60 -22.00 36.28
N THR A 110 2.85 -22.08 34.97
CA THR A 110 3.74 -23.09 34.39
C THR A 110 5.22 -22.72 34.54
N SER A 111 5.56 -21.42 34.60
CA SER A 111 6.92 -20.92 34.86
C SER A 111 7.37 -20.95 36.33
N SER A 112 6.49 -21.38 37.26
CA SER A 112 6.77 -21.40 38.71
C SER A 112 7.07 -22.81 39.27
N LYS A 113 7.35 -23.79 38.39
CA LYS A 113 7.83 -25.13 38.71
C LYS A 113 9.20 -25.35 38.06
#